data_AF-A0A372LFX0-F1
#
_entry.id   AF-A0A372LFX0-F1
#
_cell.length_a   1.000
_cell.length_b   1.000
_cell.length_c   1.000
_cell.angle_alpha   90.00
_cell.angle_beta   90.00
_cell.angle_gamma   90.00
#
_symmetry.space_group_name_H-M   'P 1'
#
loop_
_entity.id
_entity.type
_entity.pdbx_description
1 polymer ?
#
loop_
_entity_poly.entity_id
_entity_poly.type
_entity_poly.pdbx_seq_one_letter_code
_entity_poly.pdbx_strand_id
1 'polypeptide(L)'
;MANHLIIKNVNEKLNTHGFGQYKLNFICGNDVLHFGHPTGILKIIHRKPVKGRDYSTADIDSIIELIDRYDLVFSLTELSVSRLKELGPRVNFEIGYFSFCKGACYNYIRKTIYLNPSRIFRRWNMHFKNSIDLSHFITILILHELGHVLQDQEQPRITRLKQFVSGFNHFRVSNQDAEKYKHFLMHEEKDAWDRCEKYLCGTTIAPSSFSKIKAYCLSTYATLELTRVKANLKALFHDVHLKKGLLE
;
A
#
# COMPACT_ATOMS: atom_id res chain seq x y z
N MET A 1 31.74 9.80 10.74
CA MET A 1 32.44 10.06 9.46
C MET A 1 32.07 9.05 8.36
N ALA A 2 32.05 7.73 8.61
CA ALA A 2 31.71 6.71 7.60
C ALA A 2 30.36 6.91 6.87
N ASN A 3 29.29 7.29 7.57
CA ASN A 3 27.96 7.47 6.96
C ASN A 3 27.91 8.60 5.91
N HIS A 4 28.69 9.68 6.06
CA HIS A 4 28.66 10.80 5.10
C HIS A 4 29.30 10.43 3.77
N LEU A 5 30.39 9.64 3.78
CA LEU A 5 31.05 9.19 2.55
C LEU A 5 30.17 8.19 1.78
N ILE A 6 29.51 7.27 2.49
CA ILE A 6 28.56 6.32 1.88
C ILE A 6 27.40 7.07 1.23
N ILE A 7 26.79 8.02 1.96
CA ILE A 7 25.69 8.84 1.43
C ILE A 7 26.12 9.57 0.15
N LYS A 8 27.31 10.18 0.17
CA LYS A 8 27.87 10.88 -0.99
C LYS A 8 28.06 9.92 -2.18
N ASN A 9 28.74 8.81 -1.99
CA ASN A 9 29.05 7.84 -3.06
C ASN A 9 27.78 7.23 -3.67
N VAL A 10 26.79 6.87 -2.84
CA VAL A 10 25.51 6.34 -3.32
C VAL A 10 24.77 7.39 -4.14
N ASN A 11 24.69 8.63 -3.66
CA ASN A 11 24.00 9.71 -4.38
C ASN A 11 24.72 10.10 -5.68
N GLU A 12 26.05 10.10 -5.70
CA GLU A 12 26.84 10.32 -6.92
C GLU A 12 26.56 9.23 -7.96
N LYS A 13 26.59 7.95 -7.56
CA LYS A 13 26.26 6.87 -8.49
C LYS A 13 24.82 6.93 -8.98
N LEU A 14 23.85 7.25 -8.10
CA LEU A 14 22.45 7.39 -8.51
C LEU A 14 22.29 8.49 -9.57
N ASN A 15 22.92 9.64 -9.38
CA ASN A 15 22.93 10.70 -10.38
C ASN A 15 23.53 10.23 -11.71
N THR A 16 24.68 9.54 -11.69
CA THR A 16 25.33 9.02 -12.90
C THR A 16 24.43 8.05 -13.68
N HIS A 17 23.60 7.27 -12.98
CA HIS A 17 22.65 6.32 -13.59
C HIS A 17 21.27 6.92 -13.89
N GLY A 18 21.10 8.24 -13.76
CA GLY A 18 19.84 8.92 -14.06
C GLY A 18 18.77 8.84 -12.96
N PHE A 19 19.11 8.36 -11.77
CA PHE A 19 18.22 8.22 -10.61
C PHE A 19 18.34 9.39 -9.61
N GLY A 20 18.68 10.60 -10.09
CA GLY A 20 18.95 11.76 -9.22
C GLY A 20 17.77 12.25 -8.39
N GLN A 21 16.55 11.82 -8.74
CA GLN A 21 15.32 12.03 -7.96
C GLN A 21 15.31 11.22 -6.65
N TYR A 22 16.12 10.17 -6.52
CA TYR A 22 16.30 9.40 -5.30
C TYR A 22 17.53 9.88 -4.54
N LYS A 23 17.34 10.46 -3.36
CA LYS A 23 18.46 10.93 -2.52
C LYS A 23 18.52 10.17 -1.21
N LEU A 24 19.61 9.44 -0.97
CA LEU A 24 19.88 8.84 0.33
C LEU A 24 20.09 9.97 1.35
N ASN A 25 19.14 10.11 2.27
CA ASN A 25 19.15 11.17 3.28
C ASN A 25 19.83 10.72 4.58
N PHE A 26 19.49 9.52 5.04
CA PHE A 26 20.07 8.96 6.26
C PHE A 26 19.95 7.43 6.30
N ILE A 27 20.72 6.84 7.21
CA ILE A 27 20.80 5.40 7.46
C ILE A 27 20.46 5.18 8.93
N CYS A 28 19.45 4.36 9.23
CA CYS A 28 19.07 4.07 10.62
C CYS A 28 19.59 2.71 11.10
N GLY A 29 19.54 2.48 12.41
CA GLY A 29 20.25 1.38 13.11
C GLY A 29 19.90 -0.06 12.73
N ASN A 30 18.91 -0.27 11.87
CA ASN A 30 18.53 -1.58 11.31
C ASN A 30 18.90 -1.68 9.81
N ASP A 31 19.96 -0.99 9.39
CA ASP A 31 20.46 -1.01 8.00
C ASP A 31 19.39 -0.60 6.98
N VAL A 32 18.47 0.26 7.41
CA VAL A 32 17.45 0.83 6.56
C VAL A 32 17.99 2.11 5.94
N LEU A 33 18.06 2.10 4.63
CA LEU A 33 18.42 3.23 3.80
C LEU A 33 17.16 4.04 3.50
N HIS A 34 17.18 5.33 3.84
CA HIS A 34 16.06 6.23 3.62
C HIS A 34 16.35 7.15 2.43
N PHE A 35 15.73 6.84 1.30
CA PHE A 35 15.80 7.64 0.09
C PHE A 35 14.63 8.62 0.04
N GLY A 36 14.92 9.92 0.05
CA GLY A 36 13.94 10.94 -0.31
C GLY A 36 13.63 10.87 -1.80
N HIS A 37 12.35 11.05 -2.13
CA HIS A 37 11.81 11.14 -3.48
C HIS A 37 10.76 12.27 -3.49
N PRO A 38 10.51 12.98 -4.60
CA PRO A 38 9.49 14.04 -4.65
C PRO A 38 8.10 13.61 -4.14
N THR A 39 7.78 12.32 -4.25
CA THR A 39 6.49 11.75 -3.82
C THR A 39 6.52 11.01 -2.47
N GLY A 40 7.64 11.05 -1.73
CA GLY A 40 7.71 10.46 -0.38
C GLY A 40 9.08 9.93 0.01
N ILE A 41 9.09 8.90 0.87
CA ILE A 41 10.34 8.29 1.37
C ILE A 41 10.35 6.81 1.03
N LEU A 42 11.26 6.42 0.13
CA LEU A 42 11.55 5.03 -0.17
C LEU A 42 12.48 4.48 0.93
N LYS A 43 12.06 3.37 1.56
CA LYS A 43 12.84 2.66 2.57
C LYS A 43 13.32 1.34 2.02
N ILE A 44 14.64 1.17 1.95
CA ILE A 44 15.28 -0.09 1.54
C ILE A 44 15.93 -0.71 2.76
N ILE A 45 15.55 -1.95 3.09
CA ILE A 45 16.23 -2.73 4.12
C ILE A 45 17.38 -3.44 3.44
N HIS A 46 18.62 -3.02 3.71
CA HIS A 46 19.79 -3.70 3.19
C HIS A 46 20.09 -4.92 4.07
N ARG A 47 20.22 -6.10 3.46
CA ARG A 47 20.38 -7.37 4.23
C ARG A 47 21.76 -7.52 4.87
N LYS A 48 22.74 -6.73 4.45
CA LYS A 48 24.08 -6.72 5.05
C LYS A 48 24.23 -5.51 5.98
N PRO A 49 24.84 -5.69 7.17
CA PRO A 49 25.10 -4.60 8.11
C PRO A 49 25.85 -3.44 7.46
N VAL A 50 25.28 -2.25 7.58
CA VAL A 50 25.83 -0.98 7.08
C VAL A 50 26.77 -0.36 8.11
N LYS A 51 26.56 -0.63 9.40
CA LYS A 51 27.40 -0.08 10.46
C LYS A 51 28.81 -0.69 10.42
N GLY A 52 29.79 0.14 10.08
CA GLY A 52 31.22 -0.16 10.24
C GLY A 52 31.91 -0.79 9.03
N ARG A 53 31.29 -0.80 7.85
CA ARG A 53 31.94 -1.21 6.59
C ARG A 53 31.86 -0.10 5.54
N ASP A 54 32.90 0.00 4.73
CA ASP A 54 32.82 0.72 3.45
C ASP A 54 31.84 -0.04 2.54
N TYR A 55 30.87 0.66 1.96
CA TYR A 55 30.00 0.08 0.94
C TYR A 55 30.86 -0.34 -0.24
N SER A 56 30.86 -1.63 -0.57
CA SER A 56 31.52 -2.08 -1.78
C SER A 56 30.76 -1.55 -3.01
N THR A 57 31.46 -1.39 -4.13
CA THR A 57 30.86 -1.03 -5.42
C THR A 57 29.64 -1.90 -5.73
N ALA A 58 29.74 -3.21 -5.48
CA ALA A 58 28.68 -4.19 -5.69
C ALA A 58 27.46 -3.99 -4.79
N ASP A 59 27.64 -3.54 -3.54
CA ASP A 59 26.49 -3.23 -2.66
C ASP A 59 25.74 -1.99 -3.15
N ILE A 60 26.46 -1.00 -3.70
CA ILE A 60 25.83 0.19 -4.31
C ILE A 60 25.10 -0.19 -5.61
N ASP A 61 25.70 -1.05 -6.44
CA ASP A 61 25.07 -1.48 -7.69
C ASP A 61 23.78 -2.27 -7.40
N SER A 62 23.76 -3.10 -6.35
CA SER A 62 22.54 -3.78 -5.91
C SER A 62 21.43 -2.83 -5.43
N ILE A 63 21.79 -1.70 -4.80
CA ILE A 63 20.82 -0.65 -4.44
C ILE A 63 20.24 -0.01 -5.70
N ILE A 64 21.08 0.29 -6.68
CA ILE A 64 20.69 0.92 -7.95
C ILE A 64 19.74 -0.01 -8.72
N GLU A 65 20.07 -1.29 -8.84
CA GLU A 65 19.18 -2.30 -9.47
C GLU A 65 17.82 -2.38 -8.79
N LEU A 66 17.77 -2.23 -7.46
CA LEU A 66 16.50 -2.25 -6.73
C LEU A 66 15.70 -0.97 -6.97
N ILE A 67 16.36 0.19 -7.04
CA ILE A 67 15.73 1.47 -7.37
C ILE A 67 15.18 1.43 -8.80
N ASP A 68 15.96 0.94 -9.77
CA ASP A 68 15.53 0.74 -11.15
C ASP A 68 14.24 -0.09 -11.24
N ARG A 69 14.17 -1.22 -10.51
CA ARG A 69 12.94 -2.03 -10.44
C ARG A 69 11.77 -1.27 -9.82
N TYR A 70 12.00 -0.45 -8.80
CA TYR A 70 10.92 0.36 -8.20
C TYR A 70 10.47 1.48 -9.13
N ASP A 71 11.38 2.08 -9.90
CA ASP A 71 11.10 3.10 -10.90
C ASP A 71 10.25 2.50 -12.03
N LEU A 72 10.61 1.31 -12.53
CA LEU A 72 9.80 0.56 -13.49
C LEU A 72 8.38 0.30 -12.96
N VAL A 73 8.24 -0.14 -11.71
CA VAL A 73 6.92 -0.37 -11.09
C VAL A 73 6.16 0.95 -10.93
N PHE A 74 6.85 2.05 -10.65
CA PHE A 74 6.27 3.40 -10.59
C PHE A 74 5.64 3.75 -11.95
N SER A 75 6.39 3.66 -13.04
CA SER A 75 5.91 3.97 -14.39
C SER A 75 4.78 3.02 -14.84
N LEU A 76 4.87 1.73 -14.54
CA LEU A 76 3.79 0.77 -14.82
C LEU A 76 2.51 1.12 -14.04
N THR A 77 2.66 1.63 -12.82
CA THR A 77 1.54 2.09 -12.01
C THR A 77 0.90 3.35 -12.60
N GLU A 78 1.71 4.32 -13.05
CA GLU A 78 1.22 5.51 -13.76
C GLU A 78 0.44 5.15 -15.01
N LEU A 79 0.98 4.25 -15.83
CA LEU A 79 0.32 3.77 -17.05
C LEU A 79 -1.00 3.07 -16.73
N SER A 80 -1.03 2.22 -15.70
CA SER A 80 -2.24 1.52 -15.26
C SER A 80 -3.30 2.49 -14.77
N VAL A 81 -2.91 3.50 -13.99
CA VAL A 81 -3.82 4.57 -13.54
C VAL A 81 -4.36 5.36 -14.72
N SER A 82 -3.50 5.74 -15.68
CA SER A 82 -3.92 6.50 -16.86
C SER A 82 -5.01 5.77 -17.65
N ARG A 83 -4.85 4.45 -17.86
CA ARG A 83 -5.84 3.61 -18.56
C ARG A 83 -7.13 3.45 -17.76
N LEU A 84 -7.04 3.29 -16.45
CA LEU A 84 -8.22 3.04 -15.60
C LEU A 84 -9.01 4.30 -15.26
N LYS A 85 -8.42 5.49 -15.35
CA LYS A 85 -9.11 6.77 -15.16
C LYS A 85 -10.32 6.93 -16.11
N GLU A 86 -10.29 6.28 -17.25
CA GLU A 86 -11.36 6.29 -18.25
C GLU A 86 -12.49 5.29 -17.94
N LEU A 87 -12.21 4.26 -17.13
CA LEU A 87 -13.08 3.09 -16.94
C LEU A 87 -13.91 3.13 -15.64
N GLY A 88 -13.82 4.21 -14.84
CA GLY A 88 -14.35 4.21 -13.48
C GLY A 88 -14.92 5.55 -12.99
N PRO A 89 -15.36 5.58 -11.72
CA PRO A 89 -15.79 6.82 -11.06
C PRO A 89 -14.66 7.85 -11.01
N ARG A 90 -15.00 9.14 -11.08
CA ARG A 90 -14.04 10.23 -10.89
C ARG A 90 -13.43 10.12 -9.49
N VAL A 91 -12.16 9.73 -9.42
CA VAL A 91 -11.38 9.62 -8.18
C VAL A 91 -9.96 10.11 -8.43
N ASN A 92 -9.36 10.71 -7.40
CA ASN A 92 -7.97 11.14 -7.47
C ASN A 92 -7.04 9.95 -7.26
N PHE A 93 -5.90 9.96 -7.95
CA PHE A 93 -4.85 8.97 -7.79
C PHE A 93 -3.56 9.68 -7.40
N GLU A 94 -2.88 9.15 -6.38
CA GLU A 94 -1.55 9.59 -5.98
C GLU A 94 -0.60 8.40 -5.93
N ILE A 95 0.50 8.47 -6.67
CA ILE A 95 1.52 7.43 -6.72
C ILE A 95 2.76 7.94 -5.99
N GLY A 96 3.23 7.18 -5.01
CA GLY A 96 4.36 7.62 -4.20
C GLY A 96 4.74 6.69 -3.06
N TYR A 97 5.80 7.07 -2.36
CA TYR A 97 6.39 6.26 -1.31
C TYR A 97 5.79 6.60 0.06
N PHE A 98 4.50 6.28 0.20
CA PHE A 98 3.72 6.58 1.41
C PHE A 98 3.87 5.48 2.46
N SER A 99 4.25 5.84 3.68
CA SER A 99 4.46 4.89 4.79
C SER A 99 3.18 4.16 5.21
N PHE A 100 2.02 4.82 5.10
CA PHE A 100 0.71 4.27 5.46
C PHE A 100 0.14 3.33 4.39
N CYS A 101 0.54 3.47 3.12
CA CYS A 101 0.01 2.68 2.02
C CYS A 101 0.79 1.37 1.84
N LYS A 102 0.12 0.23 2.03
CA LYS A 102 0.70 -1.12 1.93
C LYS A 102 0.51 -1.75 0.55
N GLY A 103 0.66 -0.96 -0.50
CA GLY A 103 0.51 -1.38 -1.89
C GLY A 103 -0.45 -0.46 -2.62
N ALA A 104 -1.75 -0.64 -2.37
CA ALA A 104 -2.81 0.28 -2.77
C ALA A 104 -3.70 0.55 -1.55
N CYS A 105 -4.32 1.74 -1.48
CA CYS A 105 -5.24 2.09 -0.42
C CYS A 105 -6.12 3.28 -0.83
N TYR A 106 -7.44 3.11 -0.74
CA TYR A 106 -8.40 4.19 -0.85
C TYR A 106 -8.54 4.96 0.48
N ASN A 107 -8.24 6.25 0.44
CA ASN A 107 -8.51 7.18 1.54
C ASN A 107 -9.90 7.81 1.35
N TYR A 108 -10.86 7.37 2.16
CA TYR A 108 -12.25 7.82 2.09
C TYR A 108 -12.48 9.28 2.54
N ILE A 109 -11.53 9.90 3.24
CA ILE A 109 -11.62 11.32 3.63
C ILE A 109 -11.19 12.20 2.46
N ARG A 110 -10.01 11.91 1.89
CA ARG A 110 -9.45 12.68 0.77
C ARG A 110 -10.05 12.31 -0.60
N LYS A 111 -10.82 11.21 -0.66
CA LYS A 111 -11.33 10.63 -1.90
C LYS A 111 -10.21 10.36 -2.92
N THR A 112 -9.11 9.79 -2.42
CA THR A 112 -7.90 9.53 -3.20
C THR A 112 -7.46 8.08 -3.05
N ILE A 113 -7.13 7.43 -4.16
CA ILE A 113 -6.44 6.14 -4.17
C ILE A 113 -4.93 6.40 -4.16
N TYR A 114 -4.28 5.93 -3.10
CA TYR A 114 -2.83 5.99 -2.92
C TYR A 114 -2.19 4.68 -3.36
N LEU A 115 -1.16 4.77 -4.20
CA LEU A 115 -0.41 3.62 -4.70
C LEU A 115 1.05 3.74 -4.29
N ASN A 116 1.60 2.66 -3.71
CA ASN A 116 2.99 2.58 -3.27
C ASN A 116 3.75 1.51 -4.07
N PRO A 117 4.49 1.91 -5.12
CA PRO A 117 5.20 0.99 -6.02
C PRO A 117 6.14 0.02 -5.30
N SER A 118 6.86 0.49 -4.27
CA SER A 118 7.79 -0.36 -3.51
C SER A 118 7.08 -1.52 -2.79
N ARG A 119 5.88 -1.25 -2.26
CA ARG A 119 5.06 -2.24 -1.55
C ARG A 119 4.36 -3.17 -2.54
N ILE A 120 3.89 -2.64 -3.67
CA ILE A 120 3.32 -3.43 -4.77
C ILE A 120 4.37 -4.44 -5.26
N PHE A 121 5.55 -3.96 -5.66
CA PHE A 121 6.61 -4.82 -6.18
C PHE A 121 7.01 -5.89 -5.18
N ARG A 122 7.23 -5.51 -3.91
CA ARG A 122 7.61 -6.46 -2.86
C ARG A 122 6.55 -7.55 -2.69
N ARG A 123 5.27 -7.20 -2.65
CA ARG A 123 4.17 -8.17 -2.47
C ARG A 123 4.05 -9.10 -3.67
N TRP A 124 4.10 -8.55 -4.88
CA TRP A 124 4.11 -9.31 -6.12
C TRP A 124 5.29 -10.28 -6.20
N ASN A 125 6.49 -9.77 -5.95
CA ASN A 125 7.73 -10.55 -6.02
C ASN A 125 7.75 -11.72 -5.02
N MET A 126 7.14 -11.53 -3.85
CA MET A 126 7.12 -12.55 -2.78
C MET A 126 6.06 -13.64 -2.99
N HIS A 127 4.92 -13.32 -3.61
CA HIS A 127 3.78 -14.22 -3.64
C HIS A 127 3.31 -14.61 -5.04
N PHE A 128 3.64 -13.84 -6.07
CA PHE A 128 2.95 -13.91 -7.35
C PHE A 128 3.87 -13.95 -8.58
N LYS A 129 5.15 -13.57 -8.46
CA LYS A 129 6.07 -13.41 -9.61
C LYS A 129 6.13 -14.53 -10.64
N ASN A 130 5.87 -15.77 -10.21
CA ASN A 130 5.92 -16.95 -11.08
C ASN A 130 4.55 -17.34 -11.65
N SER A 131 3.50 -16.56 -11.38
CA SER A 131 2.11 -16.98 -11.62
C SER A 131 1.16 -15.88 -12.09
N ILE A 132 1.54 -14.61 -11.92
CA ILE A 132 0.74 -13.45 -12.32
C ILE A 132 1.70 -12.38 -12.82
N ASP A 133 1.38 -11.76 -13.95
CA ASP A 133 2.15 -10.65 -14.48
C ASP A 133 2.04 -9.42 -13.56
N LEU A 134 3.14 -8.66 -13.44
CA LEU A 134 3.18 -7.49 -12.58
C LEU A 134 2.13 -6.44 -12.99
N SER A 135 1.91 -6.24 -14.29
CA SER A 135 0.87 -5.34 -14.81
C SER A 135 -0.52 -5.78 -14.35
N HIS A 136 -0.87 -7.06 -14.50
CA HIS A 136 -2.14 -7.60 -14.00
C HIS A 136 -2.28 -7.38 -12.49
N PHE A 137 -1.22 -7.66 -11.73
CA PHE A 137 -1.23 -7.45 -10.29
C PHE A 137 -1.52 -5.99 -9.92
N ILE A 138 -0.85 -5.03 -10.56
CA ILE A 138 -1.07 -3.59 -10.37
C ILE A 138 -2.52 -3.21 -10.72
N THR A 139 -2.99 -3.59 -11.92
CA THR A 139 -4.33 -3.25 -12.39
C THR A 139 -5.41 -3.82 -11.45
N ILE A 140 -5.27 -5.08 -11.02
CA ILE A 140 -6.22 -5.72 -10.09
C ILE A 140 -6.25 -5.00 -8.73
N LEU A 141 -5.10 -4.57 -8.20
CA LEU A 141 -5.08 -3.78 -6.97
C LEU A 141 -5.80 -2.44 -7.14
N ILE A 142 -5.62 -1.75 -8.27
CA ILE A 142 -6.32 -0.49 -8.53
C ILE A 142 -7.83 -0.72 -8.65
N LEU A 143 -8.26 -1.77 -9.36
CA LEU A 143 -9.67 -2.14 -9.48
C LEU A 143 -10.30 -2.41 -8.10
N HIS A 144 -9.60 -3.11 -7.22
CA HIS A 144 -10.06 -3.32 -5.83
C HIS A 144 -10.33 -2.01 -5.10
N GLU A 145 -9.39 -1.07 -5.16
CA GLU A 145 -9.58 0.24 -4.51
C GLU A 145 -10.72 1.05 -5.15
N LEU A 146 -10.94 0.91 -6.46
CA LEU A 146 -12.13 1.47 -7.13
C LEU A 146 -13.44 0.82 -6.64
N GLY A 147 -13.40 -0.46 -6.27
CA GLY A 147 -14.50 -1.13 -5.58
C GLY A 147 -14.87 -0.43 -4.27
N HIS A 148 -13.88 -0.05 -3.45
CA HIS A 148 -14.12 0.76 -2.26
C HIS A 148 -14.66 2.16 -2.56
N VAL A 149 -14.22 2.80 -3.65
CA VAL A 149 -14.77 4.09 -4.09
C VAL A 149 -16.27 3.97 -4.39
N LEU A 150 -16.67 2.96 -5.17
CA LEU A 150 -18.08 2.72 -5.49
C LEU A 150 -18.90 2.47 -4.22
N GLN A 151 -18.37 1.66 -3.32
CA GLN A 151 -18.99 1.39 -2.03
C GLN A 151 -19.23 2.67 -1.23
N ASP A 152 -18.25 3.58 -1.23
CA ASP A 152 -18.28 4.85 -0.49
C ASP A 152 -19.22 5.89 -1.14
N GLN A 153 -19.45 5.82 -2.45
CA GLN A 153 -20.42 6.65 -3.15
C GLN A 153 -21.87 6.28 -2.80
N GLU A 154 -22.16 5.00 -2.59
CA GLU A 154 -23.49 4.52 -2.18
C GLU A 154 -23.76 4.80 -0.71
N GLN A 155 -22.80 4.47 0.15
CA GLN A 155 -22.87 4.78 1.57
C GLN A 155 -21.47 5.17 2.06
N PRO A 156 -21.25 6.41 2.54
CA PRO A 156 -19.92 6.80 2.99
C PRO A 156 -19.36 5.88 4.06
N ARG A 157 -18.09 5.48 3.93
CA ARG A 157 -17.40 4.57 4.86
C ARG A 157 -17.42 5.11 6.28
N ILE A 158 -17.29 6.43 6.46
CA ILE A 158 -17.38 7.06 7.78
C ILE A 158 -18.76 6.82 8.43
N THR A 159 -19.83 6.82 7.64
CA THR A 159 -21.19 6.53 8.12
C THR A 159 -21.32 5.07 8.51
N ARG A 160 -20.84 4.13 7.66
CA ARG A 160 -20.84 2.69 7.98
C ARG A 160 -20.03 2.38 9.25
N LEU A 161 -18.86 3.00 9.40
CA LEU A 161 -18.03 2.86 10.60
C LEU A 161 -18.72 3.41 11.85
N LYS A 162 -19.35 4.60 11.76
CA LYS A 162 -20.15 5.19 12.85
C LYS A 162 -21.30 4.26 13.28
N GLN A 163 -22.05 3.73 12.33
CA GLN A 163 -23.15 2.78 12.57
C GLN A 163 -22.65 1.47 13.18
N PHE A 164 -21.51 0.96 12.70
CA PHE A 164 -20.89 -0.23 13.28
C PHE A 164 -20.52 0.01 14.75
N VAL A 165 -19.76 1.08 15.05
CA VAL A 165 -19.26 1.32 16.41
C VAL A 165 -20.34 1.76 17.41
N SER A 166 -21.46 2.34 16.96
CA SER A 166 -22.54 2.77 17.86
C SER A 166 -23.17 1.63 18.66
N GLY A 167 -23.04 0.38 18.21
CA GLY A 167 -23.55 -0.81 18.90
C GLY A 167 -22.64 -1.36 20.00
N PHE A 168 -21.53 -0.69 20.34
CA PHE A 168 -20.49 -1.25 21.21
C PHE A 168 -20.14 -0.37 22.40
N ASN A 169 -19.70 -1.00 23.49
CA ASN A 169 -19.16 -0.31 24.66
C ASN A 169 -17.68 0.02 24.47
N HIS A 170 -17.37 1.31 24.32
CA HIS A 170 -16.01 1.80 24.04
C HIS A 170 -15.02 1.59 25.20
N PHE A 171 -15.48 1.37 26.43
CA PHE A 171 -14.60 1.16 27.58
C PHE A 171 -14.02 -0.26 27.68
N ARG A 172 -14.66 -1.26 27.06
CA ARG A 172 -14.22 -2.66 27.13
C ARG A 172 -14.49 -3.41 25.83
N VAL A 173 -13.42 -3.65 25.07
CA VAL A 173 -13.47 -4.48 23.86
C VAL A 173 -13.29 -5.96 24.21
N SER A 174 -14.35 -6.76 24.03
CA SER A 174 -14.35 -8.21 24.24
C SER A 174 -13.75 -8.98 23.05
N ASN A 175 -13.56 -10.30 23.18
CA ASN A 175 -13.23 -11.16 22.04
C ASN A 175 -14.38 -11.19 21.01
N GLN A 176 -15.63 -11.17 21.48
CA GLN A 176 -16.80 -11.21 20.61
C GLN A 176 -16.90 -9.93 19.75
N ASP A 177 -16.55 -8.78 20.32
CA ASP A 177 -16.53 -7.51 19.57
C ASP A 177 -15.44 -7.51 18.50
N ALA A 178 -14.28 -8.08 18.83
CA ALA A 178 -13.20 -8.25 17.86
C ALA A 178 -13.59 -9.19 16.71
N GLU A 179 -14.28 -10.31 16.99
CA GLU A 179 -14.80 -11.18 15.93
C GLU A 179 -15.87 -10.48 15.08
N LYS A 180 -16.82 -9.76 15.68
CA LYS A 180 -17.79 -8.94 14.94
C LYS A 180 -17.10 -7.93 14.03
N TYR A 181 -16.05 -7.25 14.51
CA TYR A 181 -15.29 -6.30 13.71
C TYR A 181 -14.50 -6.98 12.60
N LYS A 182 -13.93 -8.17 12.85
CA LYS A 182 -13.28 -8.98 11.81
C LYS A 182 -14.26 -9.38 10.71
N HIS A 183 -15.48 -9.78 11.06
CA HIS A 183 -16.54 -10.07 10.10
C HIS A 183 -16.95 -8.83 9.30
N PHE A 184 -17.10 -7.67 9.96
CA PHE A 184 -17.34 -6.40 9.28
C PHE A 184 -16.25 -6.06 8.27
N LEU A 185 -14.97 -6.15 8.66
CA LEU A 185 -13.85 -5.92 7.74
C LEU A 185 -13.86 -6.88 6.54
N MET A 186 -14.10 -8.17 6.79
CA MET A 186 -14.19 -9.17 5.74
C MET A 186 -15.35 -8.87 4.77
N HIS A 187 -16.49 -8.42 5.29
CA HIS A 187 -17.65 -8.05 4.47
C HIS A 187 -17.34 -6.85 3.58
N GLU A 188 -16.77 -5.77 4.15
CA GLU A 188 -16.37 -4.58 3.38
C GLU A 188 -15.39 -4.94 2.24
N GLU A 189 -14.44 -5.83 2.49
CA GLU A 189 -13.48 -6.26 1.48
C GLU A 189 -14.14 -7.09 0.38
N LYS A 190 -14.99 -8.07 0.74
CA LYS A 190 -15.73 -8.88 -0.25
C LYS A 190 -16.59 -8.00 -1.15
N ASP A 191 -17.33 -7.06 -0.56
CA ASP A 191 -18.18 -6.13 -1.29
C ASP A 191 -17.36 -5.27 -2.28
N ALA A 192 -16.19 -4.77 -1.88
CA ALA A 192 -15.29 -4.05 -2.78
C ALA A 192 -14.79 -4.92 -3.95
N TRP A 193 -14.43 -6.18 -3.69
CA TRP A 193 -14.06 -7.13 -4.75
C TRP A 193 -15.21 -7.40 -5.71
N ASP A 194 -16.41 -7.65 -5.21
CA ASP A 194 -17.57 -7.98 -6.04
C ASP A 194 -17.96 -6.79 -6.93
N ARG A 195 -17.87 -5.55 -6.41
CA ARG A 195 -18.13 -4.33 -7.17
C ARG A 195 -17.14 -4.07 -8.30
N CYS A 196 -15.89 -4.48 -8.15
CA CYS A 196 -14.87 -4.23 -9.16
C CYS A 196 -14.85 -5.29 -10.27
N GLU A 197 -15.50 -6.44 -10.07
CA GLU A 197 -15.58 -7.51 -11.09
C GLU A 197 -16.21 -7.03 -12.40
N LYS A 198 -17.16 -6.08 -12.35
CA LYS A 198 -17.79 -5.51 -13.54
C LYS A 198 -16.82 -4.78 -14.48
N TYR A 199 -15.66 -4.35 -13.96
CA TYR A 199 -14.64 -3.67 -14.76
C TYR A 199 -13.68 -4.64 -15.44
N LEU A 200 -13.69 -5.93 -15.07
CA LEU A 200 -12.76 -6.92 -15.64
C LEU A 200 -12.94 -7.08 -17.14
N CYS A 201 -14.17 -7.01 -17.65
CA CYS A 201 -14.47 -7.12 -19.09
C CYS A 201 -13.85 -5.99 -19.92
N GLY A 202 -13.58 -4.83 -19.32
CA GLY A 202 -12.89 -3.70 -19.96
C GLY A 202 -11.37 -3.76 -19.87
N THR A 203 -10.79 -4.85 -19.36
CA THR A 203 -9.35 -5.00 -19.15
C THR A 203 -8.80 -6.25 -19.81
N THR A 204 -7.47 -6.31 -19.98
CA THR A 204 -6.77 -7.51 -20.47
C THR A 204 -6.47 -8.53 -19.36
N ILE A 205 -7.05 -8.36 -18.16
CA ILE A 205 -6.75 -9.19 -17.00
C ILE A 205 -7.30 -10.61 -17.21
N ALA A 206 -6.44 -11.61 -17.06
CA ALA A 206 -6.88 -13.00 -17.00
C ALA A 206 -7.77 -13.25 -15.75
N PRO A 207 -8.96 -13.86 -15.88
CA PRO A 207 -9.85 -14.13 -14.75
C PRO A 207 -9.17 -14.93 -13.63
N SER A 208 -8.29 -15.87 -13.99
CA SER A 208 -7.52 -16.66 -13.04
C SER A 208 -6.55 -15.83 -12.19
N SER A 209 -5.98 -14.75 -12.73
CA SER A 209 -5.15 -13.80 -11.97
C SER A 209 -5.99 -13.05 -10.93
N PHE A 210 -7.17 -12.59 -11.33
CA PHE A 210 -8.10 -11.90 -10.42
C PHE A 210 -8.51 -12.80 -9.25
N SER A 211 -8.98 -14.03 -9.54
CA SER A 211 -9.41 -14.97 -8.50
C SER A 211 -8.27 -15.32 -7.52
N LYS A 212 -7.04 -15.51 -8.03
CA LYS A 212 -5.86 -15.80 -7.17
C LYS A 212 -5.54 -14.65 -6.22
N ILE A 213 -5.55 -13.41 -6.72
CA ILE A 213 -5.27 -12.23 -5.88
C ILE A 213 -6.40 -12.00 -4.88
N LYS A 214 -7.66 -12.04 -5.31
CA LYS A 214 -8.85 -11.93 -4.45
C LYS A 214 -8.77 -12.93 -3.30
N ALA A 215 -8.53 -14.21 -3.60
CA ALA A 215 -8.40 -15.26 -2.59
C ALA A 215 -7.28 -14.99 -1.58
N TYR A 216 -6.09 -14.59 -2.05
CA TYR A 216 -4.96 -14.23 -1.17
C TYR A 216 -5.28 -13.02 -0.27
N CYS A 217 -5.94 -11.99 -0.81
CA CYS A 217 -6.31 -10.80 -0.04
C CYS A 217 -7.31 -11.17 1.07
N LEU A 218 -8.36 -11.90 0.72
CA LEU A 218 -9.40 -12.31 1.66
C LEU A 218 -8.86 -13.27 2.72
N SER A 219 -7.95 -14.20 2.39
CA SER A 219 -7.34 -15.09 3.38
C SER A 219 -6.57 -14.32 4.45
N THR A 220 -5.95 -13.19 4.08
CA THR A 220 -5.20 -12.33 5.03
C THR A 220 -6.11 -11.77 6.13
N TYR A 221 -7.36 -11.41 5.79
CA TYR A 221 -8.36 -10.95 6.76
C TYR A 221 -8.87 -12.08 7.64
N ALA A 222 -9.02 -13.29 7.08
CA ALA A 222 -9.45 -14.47 7.83
C ALA A 222 -8.42 -14.88 8.90
N THR A 223 -7.14 -14.65 8.65
CA THR A 223 -6.04 -14.99 9.57
C THR A 223 -5.64 -13.86 10.51
N LEU A 224 -6.39 -12.75 10.59
CA LEU A 224 -6.07 -11.66 11.52
C LEU A 224 -6.16 -12.12 12.98
N GLU A 225 -5.08 -11.88 13.73
CA GLU A 225 -5.00 -12.16 15.16
C GLU A 225 -5.92 -11.26 15.97
N LEU A 226 -6.70 -11.86 16.88
CA LEU A 226 -7.66 -11.18 17.73
C LEU A 226 -7.06 -10.00 18.51
N THR A 227 -5.85 -10.15 19.06
CA THR A 227 -5.17 -9.09 19.80
C THR A 227 -4.99 -7.82 18.96
N ARG A 228 -4.59 -7.99 17.69
CA ARG A 228 -4.42 -6.88 16.75
C ARG A 228 -5.76 -6.29 16.32
N VAL A 229 -6.78 -7.14 16.10
CA VAL A 229 -8.14 -6.68 15.77
C VAL A 229 -8.71 -5.83 16.90
N LYS A 230 -8.54 -6.24 18.16
CA LYS A 230 -8.93 -5.44 19.34
C LYS A 230 -8.25 -4.08 19.40
N ALA A 231 -6.94 -4.04 19.15
CA ALA A 231 -6.19 -2.79 19.15
C ALA A 231 -6.71 -1.82 18.08
N ASN A 232 -6.98 -2.32 16.87
CA ASN A 232 -7.56 -1.54 15.78
C ASN A 232 -8.96 -1.05 16.11
N LEU A 233 -9.80 -1.89 16.71
CA LEU A 233 -11.17 -1.51 17.11
C LEU A 233 -11.15 -0.42 18.19
N LYS A 234 -10.25 -0.51 19.18
CA LYS A 234 -10.04 0.56 20.17
C LYS A 234 -9.62 1.88 19.52
N ALA A 235 -8.68 1.82 18.58
CA ALA A 235 -8.26 3.00 17.83
C ALA A 235 -9.41 3.62 17.01
N LEU A 236 -10.25 2.77 16.40
CA LEU A 236 -11.43 3.22 15.66
C LEU A 236 -12.44 3.95 16.55
N PHE A 237 -12.72 3.47 17.76
CA PHE A 237 -13.58 4.19 18.71
C PHE A 237 -13.03 5.59 19.01
N HIS A 238 -11.72 5.68 19.29
CA HIS A 238 -11.06 6.95 19.55
C HIS A 238 -11.18 7.90 18.34
N ASP A 239 -10.91 7.41 17.14
CA ASP A 239 -10.98 8.21 15.91
C ASP A 239 -12.41 8.69 15.59
N VAL A 240 -13.42 7.84 15.79
CA VAL A 240 -14.82 8.18 15.49
C VAL A 240 -15.43 9.09 16.57
N HIS A 241 -15.02 8.99 17.83
CA HIS A 241 -15.61 9.77 18.93
C HIS A 241 -14.87 11.08 19.24
N LEU A 242 -13.55 11.16 19.07
CA LEU A 242 -12.77 12.34 19.46
C LEU A 242 -12.47 13.32 18.32
N LYS A 243 -12.63 12.92 17.04
CA LYS A 243 -12.49 13.82 15.88
C LYS A 243 -13.83 14.37 15.40
N LYS A 244 -14.68 14.84 16.31
CA LYS A 244 -15.94 15.55 15.96
C LYS A 244 -15.73 16.85 15.17
N GLY A 245 -14.52 17.43 15.14
CA GLY A 245 -14.24 18.73 14.51
C GLY A 245 -13.38 18.74 13.25
N LEU A 246 -13.09 17.57 12.63
CA LEU A 246 -12.25 17.46 11.42
C LEU A 246 -12.90 16.68 10.28
N LEU A 247 -14.18 16.32 10.44
CA LEU A 247 -14.97 15.50 9.50
C LEU A 247 -16.29 16.19 9.09
N GLU A 248 -16.43 17.47 9.45
CA GLU A 248 -17.37 18.46 8.89
C GLU A 248 -16.53 19.54 8.20
#